data_AF-A0A4Q4ZTN8-F1
#
_entry.id   AF-A0A4Q4ZTN8-F1
#
_cell.length_a   1.000
_cell.length_b   1.000
_cell.length_c   1.000
_cell.angle_alpha   90.00
_cell.angle_beta   90.00
_cell.angle_gamma   90.00
#
_symmetry.space_group_name_H-M   'P 1'
#
loop_
_entity.id
_entity.type
_entity.pdbx_description
1 polymer ?
#
loop_
_entity_poly.entity_id
_entity_poly.type
_entity_poly.pdbx_seq_one_letter_code
_entity_poly.pdbx_strand_id
1 'polypeptide(L)'
;MSTSHATLSAAADDRKARLAKLKTLKRKQPADEIVAPESERAGSTPAPDDNDSVAAKAQGEEEGAEVDVARLHLSGRNYDAETKGPKLGFEAPPTLGLEGQTLEAQAADVEAEVRRKAAEDAQDDRGVDLFKLQPRKPNWDLKRDLEKKLEVLNARTDNAIARLVRERIAGAQQKAANKPVAADGDGEGSGEQAGMDGVALVEGVRLREREEEEDERREREEEEDERREREEADDLA
;
A
#
# COMPACT_ATOMS: atom_id res chain seq x y z
N MET A 1 7.09 -32.62 -17.22
CA MET A 1 7.28 -31.48 -18.15
C MET A 1 7.41 -31.87 -19.63
N SER A 2 7.89 -33.07 -19.99
CA SER A 2 8.08 -33.46 -21.41
C SER A 2 6.77 -33.66 -22.22
N THR A 3 5.69 -34.09 -21.57
CA THR A 3 4.42 -34.43 -22.23
C THR A 3 3.68 -33.21 -22.81
N SER A 4 3.78 -32.05 -22.17
CA SER A 4 3.12 -30.81 -22.62
C SER A 4 3.77 -30.22 -23.88
N HIS A 5 5.09 -30.43 -24.07
CA HIS A 5 5.76 -29.97 -25.29
C HIS A 5 5.40 -30.85 -26.50
N ALA A 6 5.20 -32.15 -26.28
CA ALA A 6 4.78 -33.09 -27.32
C ALA A 6 3.34 -32.83 -27.82
N THR A 7 2.43 -32.41 -26.94
CA THR A 7 1.06 -32.05 -27.36
C THR A 7 1.01 -30.75 -28.15
N LEU A 8 1.83 -29.76 -27.76
CA LEU A 8 1.94 -28.48 -28.47
C LEU A 8 2.57 -28.64 -29.86
N SER A 9 3.61 -29.48 -30.00
CA SER A 9 4.21 -29.77 -31.31
C SER A 9 3.22 -30.49 -32.23
N ALA A 10 2.49 -31.48 -31.72
CA ALA A 10 1.46 -32.17 -32.47
C ALA A 10 0.36 -31.22 -32.97
N ALA A 11 -0.11 -30.29 -32.13
CA ALA A 11 -1.11 -29.29 -32.52
C ALA A 11 -0.60 -28.31 -33.60
N ALA A 12 0.68 -27.96 -33.57
CA ALA A 12 1.30 -27.09 -34.58
C ALA A 12 1.38 -27.77 -35.95
N ASP A 13 1.77 -29.04 -35.99
CA ASP A 13 1.82 -29.84 -37.22
C ASP A 13 0.43 -30.01 -37.85
N ASP A 14 -0.58 -30.21 -37.01
CA ASP A 14 -1.98 -30.33 -37.39
C ASP A 14 -2.54 -29.04 -38.02
N ARG A 15 -2.15 -27.87 -37.50
CA ARG A 15 -2.51 -26.57 -38.07
C ARG A 15 -1.80 -26.34 -39.40
N LYS A 16 -0.52 -26.72 -39.51
CA LYS A 16 0.27 -26.61 -40.74
C LYS A 16 -0.32 -27.46 -41.87
N ALA A 17 -0.75 -28.69 -41.56
CA ALA A 17 -1.43 -29.58 -42.50
C ALA A 17 -2.77 -29.00 -43.00
N ARG A 18 -3.59 -28.42 -42.10
CA ARG A 18 -4.85 -27.75 -42.49
C ARG A 18 -4.60 -26.55 -43.42
N LEU A 19 -3.60 -25.72 -43.11
CA LEU A 19 -3.26 -24.57 -43.95
C LEU A 19 -2.72 -24.98 -45.33
N ALA A 20 -1.94 -26.07 -45.41
CA ALA A 20 -1.48 -26.61 -46.69
C ALA A 20 -2.64 -27.05 -47.59
N LYS A 21 -3.66 -27.71 -47.02
CA LYS A 21 -4.89 -28.11 -47.73
C LYS A 21 -5.69 -26.90 -48.22
N LEU A 22 -5.74 -25.81 -47.45
CA LEU A 22 -6.45 -24.59 -47.86
C LEU A 22 -5.68 -23.79 -48.92
N LYS A 23 -4.35 -23.87 -48.93
CA LYS A 23 -3.50 -23.18 -49.92
C LYS A 23 -3.64 -23.77 -51.34
N THR A 24 -3.99 -25.05 -51.47
CA THR A 24 -4.21 -25.68 -52.79
C THR A 24 -5.59 -25.39 -53.37
N LEU A 25 -6.59 -25.04 -52.54
CA LEU A 25 -7.94 -24.65 -53.01
C LEU A 25 -7.98 -23.26 -53.68
N LYS A 26 -7.07 -22.34 -53.33
CA LYS A 26 -7.06 -20.99 -53.93
C LYS A 26 -6.51 -20.92 -55.36
N ARG A 27 -6.14 -22.05 -55.97
CA ARG A 27 -5.53 -22.10 -57.31
C ARG A 27 -6.22 -23.14 -58.20
N LYS A 28 -7.55 -23.09 -58.28
CA LYS A 28 -8.33 -23.79 -59.29
C LYS A 28 -9.69 -23.09 -59.52
N GLN A 29 -9.66 -21.87 -60.05
CA GLN A 29 -10.75 -21.44 -60.93
C GLN A 29 -10.35 -21.86 -62.35
N PRO A 30 -11.10 -22.76 -63.02
CA PRO A 30 -10.91 -23.02 -64.44
C PRO A 30 -11.41 -21.81 -65.23
N ALA A 31 -10.54 -21.22 -66.04
CA ALA A 31 -10.94 -20.30 -67.09
C ALA A 31 -11.46 -21.14 -68.24
N ASP A 32 -12.79 -21.21 -68.38
CA ASP A 32 -13.55 -21.36 -69.63
C ASP A 32 -14.94 -21.90 -69.30
N GLU A 33 -15.94 -21.01 -69.27
CA GLU A 33 -17.25 -21.22 -69.90
C GLU A 33 -18.11 -19.95 -69.84
N ILE A 34 -18.93 -19.81 -70.86
CA ILE A 34 -19.54 -18.59 -71.39
C ILE A 34 -21.02 -18.57 -71.00
N VAL A 35 -21.52 -17.37 -70.63
CA VAL A 35 -22.92 -16.88 -70.67
C VAL A 35 -23.91 -17.23 -69.53
N ALA A 36 -24.71 -16.20 -69.20
CA ALA A 36 -25.62 -15.96 -68.06
C ALA A 36 -26.95 -16.78 -68.06
N PRO A 37 -27.80 -16.65 -67.01
CA PRO A 37 -28.81 -15.57 -67.00
C PRO A 37 -29.07 -14.87 -65.64
N GLU A 38 -29.94 -13.87 -65.72
CA GLU A 38 -30.34 -12.77 -64.82
C GLU A 38 -30.93 -13.12 -63.42
N SER A 39 -31.30 -12.05 -62.69
CA SER A 39 -32.18 -11.93 -61.49
C SER A 39 -31.50 -12.06 -60.11
N GLU A 40 -31.60 -11.15 -59.12
CA GLU A 40 -32.30 -9.86 -58.94
C GLU A 40 -31.59 -9.03 -57.85
N ARG A 41 -31.43 -7.71 -58.04
CA ARG A 41 -31.71 -6.73 -56.98
C ARG A 41 -31.83 -5.31 -57.54
N ALA A 42 -33.06 -4.79 -57.54
CA ALA A 42 -33.40 -3.44 -57.94
C ALA A 42 -32.79 -2.37 -57.02
N GLY A 43 -32.40 -1.25 -57.61
CA GLY A 43 -31.89 -0.06 -56.93
C GLY A 43 -33.00 0.85 -56.40
N SER A 44 -32.65 1.71 -55.45
CA SER A 44 -33.50 2.80 -54.98
C SER A 44 -32.71 4.12 -54.98
N THR A 45 -33.11 5.01 -55.88
CA THR A 45 -32.81 6.45 -55.91
C THR A 45 -33.77 7.21 -54.99
N PRO A 46 -33.38 8.29 -54.29
CA PRO A 46 -34.34 9.20 -53.65
C PRO A 46 -34.80 10.31 -54.61
N ALA A 47 -36.09 10.62 -54.55
CA ALA A 47 -36.82 11.61 -55.34
C ALA A 47 -36.68 13.05 -54.77
N PRO A 48 -36.98 14.10 -55.56
CA PRO A 48 -37.11 15.48 -55.08
C PRO A 48 -38.57 15.83 -54.77
N ASP A 49 -38.80 16.61 -53.71
CA ASP A 49 -40.09 17.28 -53.45
C ASP A 49 -39.91 18.79 -53.55
N ASP A 50 -40.74 19.39 -54.42
CA ASP A 50 -40.96 20.81 -54.58
C ASP A 50 -41.98 21.31 -53.55
N ASN A 51 -41.77 22.49 -52.94
CA ASN A 51 -42.89 23.36 -52.56
C ASN A 51 -42.50 24.85 -52.52
N ASP A 52 -42.79 25.48 -53.64
CA ASP A 52 -43.50 26.73 -53.87
C ASP A 52 -43.56 27.89 -52.81
N SER A 53 -43.41 29.07 -53.42
CA SER A 53 -44.06 30.37 -53.20
C SER A 53 -43.77 31.35 -52.04
N VAL A 54 -43.15 32.46 -52.46
CA VAL A 54 -43.65 33.87 -52.45
C VAL A 54 -43.73 34.63 -51.11
N ALA A 55 -42.77 35.57 -50.99
CA ALA A 55 -42.86 36.98 -50.55
C ALA A 55 -43.95 37.47 -49.56
N ALA A 56 -43.50 38.01 -48.42
CA ALA A 56 -44.07 39.19 -47.79
C ALA A 56 -42.99 39.98 -47.00
N LYS A 57 -42.85 41.28 -47.28
CA LYS A 57 -42.05 42.28 -46.55
C LYS A 57 -42.76 42.71 -45.25
N ALA A 58 -42.02 42.98 -44.18
CA ALA A 58 -42.19 44.16 -43.30
C ALA A 58 -41.03 44.27 -42.29
N GLN A 59 -40.79 45.49 -41.81
CA GLN A 59 -39.61 46.02 -41.13
C GLN A 59 -39.61 45.79 -39.61
N GLY A 60 -38.43 45.91 -38.97
CA GLY A 60 -38.29 46.11 -37.52
C GLY A 60 -36.87 45.87 -37.01
N GLU A 61 -36.15 46.95 -36.68
CA GLU A 61 -34.92 46.96 -35.89
C GLU A 61 -35.25 46.58 -34.43
N GLU A 62 -34.41 45.77 -33.76
CA GLU A 62 -34.16 45.80 -32.30
C GLU A 62 -32.99 44.84 -31.99
N GLU A 63 -32.05 45.31 -31.17
CA GLU A 63 -30.90 44.56 -30.68
C GLU A 63 -31.35 43.42 -29.76
N GLY A 64 -30.89 42.20 -30.02
CA GLY A 64 -31.11 41.07 -29.14
C GLY A 64 -30.16 39.96 -29.52
N ALA A 65 -29.35 39.51 -28.56
CA ALA A 65 -28.39 38.42 -28.74
C ALA A 65 -29.07 37.21 -29.38
N GLU A 66 -28.92 37.07 -30.70
CA GLU A 66 -29.40 35.92 -31.43
C GLU A 66 -28.67 34.70 -30.86
N VAL A 67 -29.44 33.74 -30.35
CA VAL A 67 -28.90 32.45 -29.92
C VAL A 67 -28.17 31.89 -31.14
N ASP A 68 -26.85 31.92 -31.09
CA ASP A 68 -26.00 31.59 -32.21
C ASP A 68 -26.18 30.10 -32.51
N VAL A 69 -27.12 29.80 -33.43
CA VAL A 69 -27.53 28.45 -33.80
C VAL A 69 -26.31 27.65 -34.25
N ALA A 70 -25.29 28.35 -34.79
CA ALA A 70 -23.99 27.78 -35.09
C ALA A 70 -23.32 27.15 -33.86
N ARG A 71 -23.36 27.75 -32.66
CA ARG A 71 -22.80 27.14 -31.44
C ARG A 71 -23.56 25.89 -30.99
N LEU A 72 -24.87 25.83 -31.18
CA LEU A 72 -25.67 24.64 -30.88
C LEU A 72 -25.31 23.47 -31.82
N HIS A 73 -25.21 23.74 -33.12
CA HIS A 73 -25.08 22.72 -34.16
C HIS A 73 -23.64 22.39 -34.57
N LEU A 74 -22.68 23.30 -34.30
CA LEU A 74 -21.25 23.17 -34.59
C LEU A 74 -20.42 22.88 -33.32
N SER A 75 -21.05 22.33 -32.28
CA SER A 75 -20.36 21.77 -31.11
C SER A 75 -19.72 20.41 -31.42
N GLY A 76 -19.08 20.30 -32.59
CA GLY A 76 -18.49 19.08 -33.12
C GLY A 76 -17.14 18.77 -32.49
N ARG A 77 -17.10 18.53 -31.17
CA ARG A 77 -16.06 17.86 -30.34
C ARG A 77 -14.57 18.28 -30.49
N ASN A 78 -14.19 19.10 -31.47
CA ASN A 78 -12.84 19.65 -31.71
C ASN A 78 -12.86 20.90 -32.63
N TYR A 79 -13.95 21.67 -32.64
CA TYR A 79 -14.07 22.92 -33.41
C TYR A 79 -14.27 24.08 -32.45
N ASP A 80 -13.54 25.17 -32.67
CA ASP A 80 -13.74 26.43 -31.97
C ASP A 80 -14.46 27.43 -32.89
N ALA A 81 -15.63 27.88 -32.44
CA ALA A 81 -16.48 28.79 -33.20
C ALA A 81 -15.89 30.20 -33.30
N GLU A 82 -15.03 30.60 -32.37
CA GLU A 82 -14.44 31.95 -32.35
C GLU A 82 -13.29 32.05 -33.35
N THR A 83 -12.39 31.07 -33.37
CA THR A 83 -11.29 30.99 -34.34
C THR A 83 -11.69 30.35 -35.67
N LYS A 84 -12.92 29.84 -35.76
CA LYS A 84 -13.47 29.09 -36.91
C LYS A 84 -12.57 27.96 -37.38
N GLY A 85 -11.87 27.31 -36.45
CA GLY A 85 -10.81 26.36 -36.74
C GLY A 85 -10.81 25.14 -35.80
N PRO A 86 -9.92 24.17 -36.07
CA PRO A 86 -9.70 23.05 -35.17
C PRO A 86 -9.16 23.54 -33.82
N LYS A 87 -9.73 23.03 -32.73
CA LYS A 87 -9.26 23.35 -31.38
C LYS A 87 -7.86 22.74 -31.18
N LEU A 88 -6.86 23.60 -30.98
CA LEU A 88 -5.48 23.17 -30.82
C LEU A 88 -5.28 22.54 -29.42
N GLY A 89 -4.63 21.38 -29.38
CA GLY A 89 -4.35 20.67 -28.12
C GLY A 89 -3.40 21.39 -27.17
N PHE A 90 -2.80 22.51 -27.59
CA PHE A 90 -2.00 23.39 -26.73
C PHE A 90 -2.87 24.33 -25.88
N GLU A 91 -3.96 24.85 -26.45
CA GLU A 91 -4.87 25.75 -25.76
C GLU A 91 -5.90 24.98 -24.91
N ALA A 92 -6.19 23.74 -25.30
CA ALA A 92 -7.01 22.84 -24.52
C ALA A 92 -6.38 21.45 -24.41
N PRO A 93 -5.27 21.33 -23.66
CA PRO A 93 -4.75 20.03 -23.29
C PRO A 93 -5.84 19.23 -22.56
N PRO A 94 -5.93 17.92 -22.83
CA PRO A 94 -6.91 17.05 -22.17
C PRO A 94 -6.73 16.97 -20.65
N THR A 95 -5.63 17.53 -20.11
CA THR A 95 -5.32 17.62 -18.68
C THR A 95 -5.94 18.84 -17.98
N LEU A 96 -6.46 19.85 -18.71
CA LEU A 96 -7.00 21.09 -18.11
C LEU A 96 -8.26 20.89 -17.25
N GLY A 97 -8.97 19.78 -17.45
CA GLY A 97 -10.20 19.43 -16.71
C GLY A 97 -10.05 18.21 -15.79
N LEU A 98 -8.83 17.67 -15.62
CA LEU A 98 -8.60 16.58 -14.68
C LEU A 98 -8.27 17.17 -13.31
N GLU A 99 -9.16 16.96 -12.34
CA GLU A 99 -8.95 17.33 -10.93
C GLU A 99 -7.93 16.39 -10.22
N GLY A 100 -7.62 15.23 -10.83
CA GLY A 100 -6.69 14.24 -10.29
C GLY A 100 -5.37 14.14 -11.06
N GLN A 101 -4.37 13.52 -10.43
CA GLN A 101 -3.12 13.16 -11.11
C GLN A 101 -3.40 12.27 -12.33
N THR A 102 -2.63 12.48 -13.40
CA THR A 102 -2.67 11.60 -14.57
C THR A 102 -2.12 10.22 -14.20
N LEU A 103 -2.60 9.19 -14.90
CA LEU A 103 -2.06 7.83 -14.73
C LEU A 103 -0.55 7.78 -14.98
N GLU A 104 -0.06 8.60 -15.92
CA GLU A 104 1.36 8.74 -16.22
C GLU A 104 2.15 9.30 -15.02
N ALA A 105 1.60 10.28 -14.30
CA ALA A 105 2.24 10.83 -13.10
C ALA A 105 2.27 9.80 -11.97
N GLN A 106 1.17 9.07 -11.75
CA GLN A 106 1.13 7.99 -10.76
C GLN A 106 2.09 6.85 -11.11
N ALA A 107 2.19 6.50 -12.40
CA ALA A 107 3.13 5.49 -12.86
C ALA A 107 4.58 5.94 -12.64
N ALA A 108 4.89 7.21 -12.88
CA ALA A 108 6.21 7.78 -12.62
C ALA A 108 6.56 7.78 -11.12
N ASP A 109 5.59 8.08 -10.24
CA ASP A 109 5.78 8.01 -8.78
C ASP A 109 6.07 6.57 -8.32
N VAL A 110 5.29 5.60 -8.82
CA VAL A 110 5.50 4.17 -8.54
C VAL A 110 6.86 3.70 -9.07
N GLU A 111 7.25 4.11 -10.28
CA GLU A 111 8.57 3.80 -10.84
C GLU A 111 9.69 4.35 -9.95
N ALA A 112 9.57 5.60 -9.50
CA ALA A 112 10.56 6.23 -8.62
C ALA A 112 10.66 5.50 -7.27
N GLU A 113 9.54 5.10 -6.68
CA GLU A 113 9.52 4.31 -5.44
C GLU A 113 10.17 2.93 -5.62
N VAL A 114 9.81 2.22 -6.69
CA VAL A 114 10.37 0.89 -7.00
C VAL A 114 11.87 1.01 -7.26
N ARG A 115 12.30 2.02 -8.01
CA ARG A 115 13.71 2.30 -8.28
C ARG A 115 14.47 2.63 -6.99
N ARG A 116 13.88 3.40 -6.07
CA ARG A 116 14.49 3.70 -4.77
C ARG A 116 14.66 2.44 -3.93
N LYS A 117 13.62 1.63 -3.81
CA LYS A 117 13.68 0.35 -3.07
C LYS A 117 14.69 -0.62 -3.70
N ALA A 118 14.72 -0.74 -5.01
CA ALA A 118 15.70 -1.57 -5.71
C ALA A 118 17.14 -1.07 -5.51
N ALA A 119 17.35 0.26 -5.43
CA ALA A 119 18.64 0.83 -5.12
C ALA A 119 19.03 0.58 -3.65
N GLU A 120 18.10 0.69 -2.70
CA GLU A 120 18.32 0.34 -1.29
C GLU A 120 18.68 -1.15 -1.15
N ASP A 121 17.91 -2.05 -1.76
CA ASP A 121 18.15 -3.50 -1.76
C ASP A 121 19.49 -3.87 -2.43
N ALA A 122 19.91 -3.14 -3.47
CA ALA A 122 21.20 -3.32 -4.12
C ALA A 122 22.36 -2.73 -3.30
N GLN A 123 22.15 -1.68 -2.50
CA GLN A 123 23.16 -1.23 -1.54
C GLN A 123 23.29 -2.23 -0.38
N ASP A 124 22.20 -2.90 -0.03
CA ASP A 124 22.14 -4.05 0.86
C ASP A 124 22.63 -5.35 0.19
N ASP A 125 23.59 -5.27 -0.75
CA ASP A 125 24.32 -6.31 -1.52
C ASP A 125 25.07 -7.35 -0.63
N ARG A 126 24.43 -7.79 0.44
CA ARG A 126 24.64 -9.05 1.13
C ARG A 126 24.29 -10.12 0.10
N GLY A 127 25.28 -10.50 -0.70
CA GLY A 127 25.15 -11.47 -1.78
C GLY A 127 24.18 -12.58 -1.42
N VAL A 128 23.26 -12.87 -2.35
CA VAL A 128 22.10 -13.76 -2.17
C VAL A 128 22.46 -14.91 -1.23
N ASP A 129 21.93 -14.84 -0.01
CA ASP A 129 22.32 -15.76 1.05
C ASP A 129 21.90 -17.18 0.67
N LEU A 130 22.87 -18.00 0.26
CA LEU A 130 22.65 -19.36 -0.22
C LEU A 130 21.94 -20.22 0.84
N PHE A 131 22.06 -19.89 2.13
CA PHE A 131 21.35 -20.60 3.20
C PHE A 131 19.87 -20.22 3.30
N LYS A 132 19.46 -19.05 2.83
CA LYS A 132 18.03 -18.66 2.74
C LYS A 132 17.32 -19.33 1.57
N LEU A 133 18.06 -19.64 0.49
CA LEU A 133 17.54 -20.35 -0.69
C LEU A 133 17.47 -21.88 -0.52
N GLN A 134 18.12 -22.43 0.51
CA GLN A 134 18.06 -23.86 0.79
C GLN A 134 16.64 -24.31 1.16
N PRO A 135 16.24 -25.54 0.79
CA PRO A 135 14.97 -26.10 1.20
C PRO A 135 14.89 -26.14 2.73
N ARG A 136 13.87 -25.48 3.29
CA ARG A 136 13.65 -25.42 4.74
C ARG A 136 13.05 -26.72 5.26
N LYS A 137 13.13 -26.92 6.58
CA LYS A 137 12.52 -28.07 7.29
C LYS A 137 11.02 -28.15 6.99
N PRO A 138 10.40 -29.32 6.80
CA PRO A 138 8.97 -29.44 6.49
C PRO A 138 8.05 -28.67 7.47
N ASN A 139 8.38 -28.67 8.77
CA ASN A 139 7.59 -28.00 9.80
C ASN A 139 7.92 -26.51 9.97
N TRP A 140 8.74 -25.91 9.11
CA TRP A 140 9.21 -24.53 9.29
C TRP A 140 8.07 -23.50 9.24
N ASP A 141 7.11 -23.73 8.34
CA ASP A 141 5.95 -22.84 8.16
C ASP A 141 4.98 -23.00 9.32
N LEU A 142 4.72 -24.25 9.74
CA LEU A 142 3.93 -24.55 10.92
C LEU A 142 4.50 -23.88 12.17
N LYS A 143 5.82 -23.90 12.36
CA LYS A 143 6.48 -23.21 13.47
C LYS A 143 6.29 -21.71 13.39
N ARG A 144 6.44 -21.10 12.21
CA ARG A 144 6.25 -19.65 12.03
C ARG A 144 4.82 -19.22 12.35
N ASP A 145 3.84 -19.98 11.90
CA ASP A 145 2.42 -19.65 12.15
C ASP A 145 2.00 -19.92 13.60
N LEU A 146 2.61 -20.92 14.24
CA LEU A 146 2.46 -21.17 15.66
C LEU A 146 3.12 -20.08 16.49
N GLU A 147 4.31 -19.60 16.10
CA GLU A 147 5.05 -18.53 16.78
C GLU A 147 4.22 -17.25 16.89
N LYS A 148 3.57 -16.82 15.80
CA LYS A 148 2.67 -15.64 15.81
C LYS A 148 1.52 -15.77 16.82
N LYS A 149 0.99 -16.99 16.99
CA LYS A 149 -0.09 -17.26 17.96
C LYS A 149 0.45 -17.34 19.38
N LEU A 150 1.64 -17.92 19.53
CA LEU A 150 2.34 -18.00 20.81
C LEU A 150 2.80 -16.62 21.29
N GLU A 151 3.16 -15.68 20.42
CA GLU A 151 3.61 -14.34 20.83
C GLU A 151 2.58 -13.65 21.75
N VAL A 152 1.31 -13.62 21.33
CA VAL A 152 0.22 -13.07 22.14
C VAL A 152 -0.01 -13.87 23.41
N LEU A 153 0.11 -15.19 23.35
CA LEU A 153 -0.10 -16.07 24.49
C LEU A 153 1.05 -15.97 25.51
N ASN A 154 2.29 -15.89 25.06
CA ASN A 154 3.50 -15.72 25.85
C ASN A 154 3.43 -14.40 26.60
N ALA A 155 3.08 -13.29 25.93
CA ALA A 155 2.87 -12.02 26.61
C ALA A 155 1.82 -12.10 27.73
N ARG A 156 0.70 -12.81 27.50
CA ARG A 156 -0.32 -13.03 28.55
C ARG A 156 0.18 -13.95 29.67
N THR A 157 0.97 -14.97 29.32
CA THR A 157 1.56 -15.92 30.26
C THR A 157 2.58 -15.23 31.14
N ASP A 158 3.46 -14.40 30.58
CA ASP A 158 4.44 -13.60 31.32
C ASP A 158 3.75 -12.61 32.26
N ASN A 159 2.68 -11.95 31.79
CA ASN A 159 1.84 -11.11 32.65
C ASN A 159 1.17 -11.89 33.78
N ALA A 160 0.70 -13.11 33.53
CA ALA A 160 0.12 -13.97 34.55
C ALA A 160 1.18 -14.44 35.56
N ILE A 161 2.37 -14.82 35.09
CA ILE A 161 3.53 -15.16 35.93
C ILE A 161 3.90 -13.96 36.80
N ALA A 162 4.00 -12.76 36.23
CA ALA A 162 4.30 -11.53 36.98
C ALA A 162 3.26 -11.25 38.07
N ARG A 163 1.96 -11.47 37.78
CA ARG A 163 0.88 -11.36 38.79
C ARG A 163 1.04 -12.38 39.91
N LEU A 164 1.26 -13.64 39.58
CA LEU A 164 1.46 -14.70 40.58
C LEU A 164 2.69 -14.45 41.46
N VAL A 165 3.79 -13.96 40.86
CA VAL A 165 4.99 -13.58 41.61
C VAL A 165 4.69 -12.41 42.53
N ARG A 166 3.99 -11.38 42.07
CA ARG A 166 3.57 -10.24 42.90
C ARG A 166 2.69 -10.68 44.07
N GLU A 167 1.69 -11.52 43.83
CA GLU A 167 0.82 -12.06 44.87
C GLU A 167 1.59 -12.91 45.88
N ARG A 168 2.54 -13.72 45.41
CA ARG A 168 3.41 -14.52 46.28
C ARG A 168 4.31 -13.64 47.16
N ILE A 169 4.93 -12.61 46.60
CA ILE A 169 5.77 -11.66 47.35
C ILE A 169 4.92 -10.87 48.35
N ALA A 170 3.77 -10.34 47.94
CA ALA A 170 2.86 -9.61 48.82
C ALA A 170 2.32 -10.50 49.97
N GLY A 171 1.96 -11.74 49.66
CA GLY A 171 1.55 -12.73 50.66
C GLY A 171 2.68 -13.11 51.62
N ALA A 172 3.92 -13.22 51.15
CA ALA A 172 5.10 -13.44 51.99
C ALA A 172 5.36 -12.23 52.91
N GLN A 173 5.28 -11.00 52.38
CA GLN A 173 5.39 -9.76 53.16
C GLN A 173 4.31 -9.66 54.24
N GLN A 174 3.05 -9.93 53.90
CA GLN A 174 1.94 -9.90 54.87
C GLN A 174 2.09 -10.98 55.96
N LYS A 175 2.58 -12.17 55.61
CA LYS A 175 2.87 -13.23 56.59
C LYS A 175 4.04 -12.86 57.50
N ALA A 176 5.08 -12.23 56.97
CA ALA A 176 6.20 -11.71 57.75
C ALA A 176 5.76 -10.58 58.70
N ALA A 177 4.92 -9.65 58.22
CA ALA A 177 4.39 -8.53 59.00
C ALA A 177 3.39 -8.96 60.10
N ASN A 178 2.59 -10.01 59.86
CA ASN A 178 1.62 -10.53 60.82
C ASN A 178 2.20 -11.57 61.79
N LYS A 179 3.49 -11.94 61.68
CA LYS A 179 4.15 -12.79 62.68
C LYS A 179 4.62 -11.90 63.84
N PRO A 180 3.98 -11.96 65.03
CA PRO A 180 4.48 -11.21 66.17
C PRO A 180 5.87 -11.73 66.54
N VAL A 181 6.76 -10.81 66.91
CA VAL A 181 8.10 -11.08 67.44
C VAL A 181 7.94 -11.86 68.76
N ALA A 182 7.85 -13.18 68.66
CA ALA A 182 8.04 -14.10 69.77
C ALA A 182 9.35 -14.84 69.50
N ALA A 183 10.29 -14.66 70.43
CA ALA A 183 11.60 -15.26 70.44
C ALA A 183 11.54 -16.80 70.54
N ASP A 184 12.57 -17.41 69.95
CA ASP A 184 13.08 -18.79 70.13
C ASP A 184 12.27 -19.99 69.63
N GLY A 185 12.98 -20.88 68.92
CA GLY A 185 12.60 -22.29 68.76
C GLY A 185 12.70 -22.87 67.35
N ASP A 186 13.90 -23.35 67.02
CA ASP A 186 14.22 -24.57 66.24
C ASP A 186 13.09 -25.31 65.48
N GLY A 187 13.28 -25.52 64.17
CA GLY A 187 12.40 -26.38 63.37
C GLY A 187 12.75 -26.37 61.88
N GLU A 188 13.38 -27.46 61.43
CA GLU A 188 13.75 -27.78 60.05
C GLU A 188 12.65 -27.50 59.02
N GLY A 189 13.04 -26.83 57.93
CA GLY A 189 12.16 -26.55 56.78
C GLY A 189 12.90 -25.84 55.65
N SER A 190 13.90 -26.51 55.08
CA SER A 190 14.84 -26.04 54.03
C SER A 190 14.19 -25.73 52.65
N GLY A 191 13.06 -25.01 52.61
CA GLY A 191 12.38 -24.61 51.37
C GLY A 191 11.87 -23.17 51.33
N GLU A 192 11.74 -22.50 52.48
CA GLU A 192 11.11 -21.16 52.57
C GLU A 192 12.11 -20.00 52.70
N GLN A 193 13.38 -20.30 52.96
CA GLN A 193 14.43 -19.28 53.10
C GLN A 193 14.66 -18.50 51.80
N ALA A 194 14.57 -19.16 50.64
CA ALA A 194 14.71 -18.51 49.33
C ALA A 194 13.55 -17.55 48.97
N GLY A 195 12.39 -17.66 49.63
CA GLY A 195 11.25 -16.75 49.44
C GLY A 195 11.39 -15.44 50.23
N MET A 196 12.12 -15.49 51.35
CA MET A 196 12.39 -14.33 52.21
C MET A 196 13.40 -13.37 51.55
N ASP A 197 14.39 -13.92 50.84
CA ASP A 197 15.45 -13.15 50.16
C ASP A 197 14.91 -12.25 49.03
N GLY A 198 13.86 -12.68 48.33
CA GLY A 198 13.20 -11.86 47.30
C GLY A 198 12.49 -10.63 47.86
N VAL A 199 11.95 -10.71 49.09
CA VAL A 199 11.33 -9.58 49.78
C VAL A 199 12.40 -8.56 50.20
N ALA A 200 13.51 -9.04 50.77
CA ALA A 200 14.64 -8.20 51.15
C ALA A 200 15.28 -7.49 49.95
N LEU A 201 15.35 -8.15 48.78
CA LEU A 201 15.84 -7.53 47.55
C LEU A 201 14.93 -6.40 47.06
N VAL A 202 13.60 -6.57 47.13
CA VAL A 202 12.64 -5.52 46.74
C VAL A 202 12.71 -4.32 47.70
N GLU A 203 12.91 -4.56 48.99
CA GLU A 203 13.14 -3.48 49.95
C GLU A 203 14.48 -2.77 49.71
N GLY A 204 15.54 -3.53 49.40
CA GLY A 204 16.84 -2.97 49.02
C GLY A 204 16.79 -2.11 47.75
N VAL A 205 15.99 -2.50 46.75
CA VAL A 205 15.79 -1.70 45.53
C VAL A 205 15.02 -0.41 45.82
N ARG A 206 13.96 -0.46 46.63
CA ARG A 206 13.20 0.75 47.02
C ARG A 206 14.02 1.72 47.86
N LEU A 207 14.89 1.18 48.73
CA LEU A 207 15.81 1.99 49.53
C LEU A 207 16.83 2.70 48.63
N ARG A 208 17.38 1.98 47.64
CA ARG A 208 18.31 2.55 46.66
C ARG A 208 17.65 3.62 45.78
N GLU A 209 16.45 3.37 45.25
CA GLU A 209 15.72 4.39 44.46
C GLU A 209 15.50 5.67 45.27
N ARG A 210 15.14 5.55 46.55
CA ARG A 210 14.96 6.70 47.44
C ARG A 210 16.27 7.44 47.71
N GLU A 211 17.37 6.71 47.88
CA GLU A 211 18.70 7.29 48.11
C GLU A 211 19.20 8.02 46.86
N GLU A 212 19.03 7.43 45.67
CA GLU A 212 19.37 8.05 44.38
C GLU A 212 18.54 9.32 44.11
N GLU A 213 17.24 9.32 44.40
CA GLU A 213 16.41 10.54 44.27
C GLU A 213 16.83 11.65 45.26
N GLU A 214 17.28 11.28 46.46
CA GLU A 214 17.73 12.25 47.46
C GLU A 214 19.09 12.86 47.08
N ASP A 215 19.99 12.03 46.54
CA ASP A 215 21.28 12.49 46.02
C ASP A 215 21.10 13.37 44.78
N GLU A 216 20.21 13.03 43.85
CA GLU A 216 19.87 13.91 42.71
C GLU A 216 19.30 15.27 43.16
N ARG A 217 18.52 15.30 44.26
CA ARG A 217 18.04 16.58 44.81
C ARG A 217 19.19 17.39 45.40
N ARG A 218 20.13 16.76 46.09
CA ARG A 218 21.31 17.43 46.65
C ARG A 218 22.21 17.96 45.54
N GLU A 219 22.48 17.18 44.50
CA GLU A 219 23.27 17.63 43.35
C GLU A 219 22.61 18.83 42.64
N ARG A 220 21.28 18.86 42.50
CA ARG A 220 20.58 20.03 41.93
C ARG A 220 20.65 21.26 42.83
N GLU A 221 20.52 21.08 44.14
CA GLU A 221 20.66 22.18 45.11
C GLU A 221 22.12 22.72 45.09
N GLU A 222 23.13 21.85 45.00
CA GLU A 222 24.54 22.23 44.85
C GLU A 222 24.83 22.94 43.51
N GLU A 223 24.27 22.46 42.39
CA GLU A 223 24.39 23.13 41.09
C GLU A 223 23.71 24.52 41.06
N GLU A 224 22.58 24.68 41.75
CA GLU A 224 21.91 25.97 41.89
C GLU A 224 22.72 26.94 42.76
N ASP A 225 23.30 26.47 43.86
CA ASP A 225 24.15 27.29 44.72
C ASP A 225 25.47 27.65 44.03
N GLU A 226 26.10 26.74 43.27
CA GLU A 226 27.26 27.05 42.42
C GLU A 226 26.92 28.09 41.35
N ARG A 227 25.72 28.02 40.76
CA ARG A 227 25.26 29.03 39.79
C ARG A 227 25.09 30.40 40.45
N ARG A 228 24.52 30.45 41.66
CA ARG A 228 24.38 31.69 42.44
C ARG A 228 25.73 32.27 42.82
N GLU A 229 26.68 31.44 43.26
CA GLU A 229 28.04 31.91 43.58
C GLU A 229 28.76 32.46 42.34
N ARG A 230 28.57 31.85 41.17
CA ARG A 230 29.13 32.37 39.90
C ARG A 230 28.48 33.70 39.50
N GLU A 231 27.17 33.84 39.64
CA GLU A 231 26.46 35.09 39.37
C GLU A 231 26.90 36.21 40.34
N GLU A 232 27.05 35.91 41.63
CA GLU A 232 27.56 36.88 42.62
C GLU A 232 29.02 37.27 42.36
N ALA A 233 29.86 36.34 41.89
CA ALA A 233 31.25 36.62 41.53
C ALA A 233 31.37 37.52 40.29
N ASP A 234 30.48 37.36 39.30
CA ASP A 234 30.43 38.20 38.10
C ASP A 234 29.88 39.61 38.42
N ASP A 235 28.97 39.76 39.39
CA ASP A 235 28.45 41.05 39.84
C ASP A 235 29.44 41.88 40.69
N LEU A 236 30.49 41.24 41.22
CA LEU A 236 31.53 41.86 42.06
C LEU A 236 32.79 42.30 41.28
N ALA A 237 32.90 41.99 39.99
CA ALA A 237 34.05 42.28 39.11
C ALA A 237 33.84 43.53 38.23
#